data_AF-F2F810-F1
#
_entry.id   AF-F2F810-F1
#
_cell.length_a   1.000
_cell.length_b   1.000
_cell.length_c   1.000
_cell.angle_alpha   90.00
_cell.angle_beta   90.00
_cell.angle_gamma   90.00
#
_symmetry.space_group_name_H-M   'P 1'
#
loop_
_entity.id
_entity.type
_entity.pdbx_description
1 polymer ?
#
loop_
_entity_poly.entity_id
_entity_poly.type
_entity_poly.pdbx_seq_one_letter_code
_entity_poly.pdbx_strand_id
1 'polypeptide(L)'
;MIALFASVIYLVLFLFLKQTMDKLHSIIVVIAFFIFFQFVVREQLIPLWQRLAVIFNNVPYSKGLLFTALLFLLNELICQLLDQFEYEAFATLVTLSIRMTAVLYWINLLQPKFQLLIQLLERLQ
;
A
#
# COMPACT_ATOMS: atom_id res chain seq x y z
N MET A 1 2.84 -14.25 -15.50
CA MET A 1 2.16 -13.88 -16.76
C MET A 1 0.69 -14.27 -16.75
N ILE A 2 0.33 -15.54 -16.46
CA ILE A 2 -1.07 -16.00 -16.46
C ILE A 2 -1.97 -15.23 -15.47
N ALA A 3 -1.49 -14.95 -14.25
CA ALA A 3 -2.27 -14.22 -13.24
C ALA A 3 -2.53 -12.73 -13.58
N LEU A 4 -1.56 -12.05 -14.22
CA LEU A 4 -1.73 -10.68 -14.70
C LEU A 4 -2.74 -10.64 -15.87
N PHE A 5 -2.64 -11.62 -16.78
CA PHE A 5 -3.57 -11.74 -17.91
C PHE A 5 -5.00 -12.04 -17.43
N ALA A 6 -5.15 -12.96 -16.47
CA ALA A 6 -6.44 -13.22 -15.82
C ALA A 6 -6.99 -11.97 -15.12
N SER A 7 -6.14 -11.20 -14.45
CA SER A 7 -6.54 -9.97 -13.76
C SER A 7 -7.10 -8.91 -14.72
N VAL A 8 -6.46 -8.75 -15.89
CA VAL A 8 -6.95 -7.87 -16.97
C VAL A 8 -8.29 -8.37 -17.53
N ILE A 9 -8.44 -9.67 -17.76
CA ILE A 9 -9.70 -10.25 -18.25
C ILE A 9 -10.84 -10.02 -17.27
N TYR A 10 -10.62 -10.22 -15.98
CA TYR A 10 -11.62 -9.95 -14.95
C TYR A 10 -11.99 -8.47 -14.88
N LEU A 11 -11.02 -7.56 -15.05
CA LEU A 11 -11.25 -6.12 -15.07
C LEU A 11 -12.12 -5.71 -16.28
N VAL A 12 -11.87 -6.30 -17.45
CA VAL A 12 -12.70 -6.11 -18.66
C VAL A 12 -14.12 -6.65 -18.46
N LEU A 13 -14.26 -7.84 -17.87
CA LEU A 13 -15.56 -8.43 -17.51
C LEU A 13 -16.34 -7.53 -16.55
N PHE A 14 -15.64 -6.92 -15.60
CA PHE A 14 -16.21 -6.02 -14.61
C PHE A 14 -16.72 -4.71 -15.21
N LEU A 15 -15.96 -4.12 -16.14
CA LEU A 15 -16.38 -2.98 -16.96
C LEU A 15 -17.59 -3.32 -17.83
N PHE A 16 -17.65 -4.53 -18.38
CA PHE A 16 -18.78 -4.98 -19.19
C PHE A 16 -20.06 -5.14 -18.37
N LEU A 17 -19.93 -5.68 -17.14
CA LEU A 17 -21.02 -5.82 -16.18
C LEU A 17 -21.55 -4.46 -15.69
N LYS A 18 -20.65 -3.48 -15.57
CA LYS A 18 -20.99 -2.08 -15.24
C LYS A 18 -21.90 -1.45 -16.30
N GLN A 19 -21.77 -1.86 -17.55
CA GLN A 19 -22.43 -1.20 -18.68
C GLN A 19 -23.77 -1.83 -19.09
N THR A 20 -24.09 -3.04 -18.59
CA THR A 20 -25.22 -3.84 -19.09
C THR A 20 -26.45 -3.91 -18.19
N MET A 21 -26.39 -3.52 -16.91
CA MET A 21 -27.56 -3.57 -16.02
C MET A 21 -27.64 -2.32 -15.14
N ASP A 22 -28.79 -1.64 -15.03
CA ASP A 22 -28.87 -0.40 -14.23
C ASP A 22 -29.31 -0.61 -12.77
N LYS A 23 -30.07 -1.68 -12.47
CA LYS A 23 -30.70 -1.87 -11.13
C LYS A 23 -30.09 -2.97 -10.27
N LEU A 24 -29.57 -4.04 -10.87
CA LEU A 24 -28.90 -5.14 -10.15
C LEU A 24 -27.38 -4.94 -10.04
N HIS A 25 -26.89 -3.88 -10.70
CA HIS A 25 -25.49 -3.62 -10.95
C HIS A 25 -24.72 -3.25 -9.69
N SER A 26 -25.21 -2.36 -8.81
CA SER A 26 -24.41 -1.97 -7.64
C SER A 26 -24.07 -3.15 -6.74
N ILE A 27 -25.01 -4.07 -6.50
CA ILE A 27 -24.76 -5.20 -5.59
C ILE A 27 -23.85 -6.23 -6.25
N ILE A 28 -24.10 -6.61 -7.51
CA ILE A 28 -23.30 -7.62 -8.21
C ILE A 28 -21.87 -7.11 -8.47
N VAL A 29 -21.72 -5.83 -8.81
CA VAL A 29 -20.41 -5.21 -9.02
C VAL A 29 -19.66 -5.08 -7.70
N VAL A 30 -20.30 -4.75 -6.59
CA VAL A 30 -19.62 -4.78 -5.28
C VAL A 30 -19.18 -6.21 -4.92
N ILE A 31 -20.04 -7.22 -5.08
CA ILE A 31 -19.68 -8.61 -4.78
C ILE A 31 -18.55 -9.10 -5.70
N ALA A 32 -18.65 -8.87 -7.00
CA ALA A 32 -17.62 -9.25 -7.95
C ALA A 32 -16.30 -8.51 -7.71
N PHE A 33 -16.35 -7.24 -7.27
CA PHE A 33 -15.16 -6.48 -6.88
C PHE A 33 -14.49 -7.13 -5.68
N PHE A 34 -15.25 -7.48 -4.64
CA PHE A 34 -14.70 -8.13 -3.46
C PHE A 34 -14.10 -9.51 -3.78
N ILE A 35 -14.75 -10.31 -4.64
CA ILE A 35 -14.22 -11.60 -5.09
C ILE A 35 -12.92 -11.40 -5.89
N PHE A 36 -12.90 -10.44 -6.80
CA PHE A 36 -11.71 -10.10 -7.58
C PHE A 36 -10.59 -9.58 -6.69
N PHE A 37 -10.90 -8.68 -5.77
CA PHE A 37 -9.94 -8.13 -4.82
C PHE A 37 -9.36 -9.22 -3.93
N GLN A 38 -10.20 -10.13 -3.42
CA GLN A 38 -9.74 -11.30 -2.65
C GLN A 38 -8.80 -12.19 -3.48
N PHE A 39 -9.11 -12.41 -4.75
CA PHE A 39 -8.27 -13.18 -5.67
C PHE A 39 -6.91 -12.49 -5.90
N VAL A 40 -6.92 -11.18 -6.18
CA VAL A 40 -5.71 -10.38 -6.37
C VAL A 40 -4.87 -10.36 -5.09
N VAL A 41 -5.49 -10.17 -3.93
CA VAL A 41 -4.81 -10.20 -2.62
C VAL A 41 -4.14 -11.55 -2.40
N ARG A 42 -4.86 -12.65 -2.63
CA ARG A 42 -4.36 -14.00 -2.33
C ARG A 42 -3.27 -14.47 -3.30
N GLU A 43 -3.48 -14.28 -4.60
CA GLU A 43 -2.62 -14.84 -5.64
C GLU A 43 -1.46 -13.93 -6.04
N GLN A 44 -1.59 -12.62 -5.81
CA GLN A 44 -0.54 -11.66 -6.16
C GLN A 44 0.01 -10.97 -4.93
N LEU A 45 -0.83 -10.32 -4.13
CA LEU A 45 -0.36 -9.42 -3.08
C LEU A 45 0.36 -10.17 -1.96
N ILE A 46 -0.20 -11.26 -1.43
CA ILE A 46 0.40 -12.11 -0.38
C ILE A 46 1.73 -12.73 -0.81
N PRO A 47 1.84 -13.45 -1.95
CA PRO A 47 3.09 -14.07 -2.36
C PRO A 47 4.15 -13.04 -2.75
N LEU A 48 3.75 -11.90 -3.30
CA LEU A 48 4.64 -10.77 -3.57
C LEU A 48 5.16 -10.21 -2.23
N TRP A 49 4.30 -10.07 -1.22
CA TRP A 49 4.74 -9.68 0.12
C TRP A 49 5.72 -10.68 0.74
N GLN A 50 5.45 -11.98 0.62
CA GLN A 50 6.34 -13.01 1.14
C GLN A 50 7.70 -13.00 0.43
N ARG A 51 7.73 -12.84 -0.89
CA ARG A 51 8.99 -12.72 -1.66
C ARG A 51 9.77 -11.47 -1.29
N LEU A 52 9.11 -10.31 -1.19
CA LEU A 52 9.78 -9.11 -0.71
C LEU A 52 10.27 -9.30 0.72
N ALA A 53 9.49 -9.86 1.64
CA ALA A 53 9.93 -10.11 3.00
C ALA A 53 11.18 -11.01 3.07
N VAL A 54 11.29 -12.04 2.22
CA VAL A 54 12.47 -12.91 2.14
C VAL A 54 13.69 -12.18 1.58
N ILE A 55 13.53 -11.42 0.49
CA ILE A 55 14.63 -10.65 -0.13
C ILE A 55 15.13 -9.56 0.82
N PHE A 56 14.19 -8.89 1.50
CA PHE A 56 14.48 -7.78 2.39
C PHE A 56 14.94 -8.27 3.77
N ASN A 57 14.72 -9.52 4.18
CA ASN A 57 15.15 -10.03 5.50
C ASN A 57 16.66 -9.91 5.76
N ASN A 58 17.48 -9.89 4.71
CA ASN A 58 18.94 -9.76 4.82
C ASN A 58 19.43 -8.30 4.81
N VAL A 59 18.55 -7.33 4.57
CA VAL A 59 18.89 -5.91 4.49
C VAL A 59 18.43 -5.21 5.78
N PRO A 60 19.27 -4.40 6.44
CA PRO A 60 18.84 -3.65 7.61
C PRO A 60 17.78 -2.61 7.24
N TYR A 61 16.78 -2.42 8.12
CA TYR A 61 15.65 -1.48 7.95
C TYR A 61 14.71 -1.72 6.76
N SER A 62 14.90 -2.83 6.08
CA SER A 62 14.19 -3.25 4.89
C SER A 62 12.67 -3.39 5.10
N LYS A 63 12.25 -3.92 6.25
CA LYS A 63 10.85 -4.00 6.69
C LYS A 63 10.26 -2.61 6.91
N GLY A 64 11.06 -1.65 7.37
CA GLY A 64 10.65 -0.26 7.52
C GLY A 64 10.44 0.44 6.19
N LEU A 65 11.34 0.24 5.23
CA LEU A 65 11.19 0.73 3.86
C LEU A 65 9.91 0.20 3.20
N LEU A 66 9.71 -1.11 3.35
CA LEU A 66 8.54 -1.83 2.86
C LEU A 66 7.23 -1.32 3.47
N PHE A 67 7.21 -1.09 4.78
CA PHE A 67 6.09 -0.47 5.47
C PHE A 67 5.81 0.95 4.95
N THR A 68 6.84 1.78 4.81
CA THR A 68 6.66 3.15 4.29
C THR A 68 6.21 3.17 2.83
N ALA A 69 6.72 2.27 1.98
CA ALA A 69 6.29 2.16 0.59
C ALA A 69 4.80 1.80 0.48
N LEU A 70 4.34 0.85 1.30
CA LEU A 70 2.92 0.48 1.35
C LEU A 70 2.06 1.64 1.88
N LEU A 71 2.53 2.34 2.90
CA LEU A 71 1.84 3.49 3.49
C LEU A 71 1.70 4.66 2.48
N PHE A 72 2.71 4.92 1.66
CA PHE A 72 2.62 5.90 0.57
C PHE A 72 1.70 5.44 -0.57
N LEU A 73 1.72 4.16 -0.93
CA LEU A 73 0.83 3.62 -1.96
C LEU A 73 -0.64 3.71 -1.54
N LEU A 74 -0.94 3.45 -0.26
CA LEU A 74 -2.27 3.66 0.30
C LEU A 74 -2.64 5.14 0.35
N ASN A 75 -1.71 6.03 0.69
CA ASN A 75 -1.94 7.48 0.65
C ASN A 75 -2.39 7.94 -0.74
N GLU A 76 -1.71 7.48 -1.79
CA GLU A 76 -2.00 7.88 -3.16
C GLU A 76 -3.37 7.37 -3.61
N LEU A 77 -3.72 6.11 -3.30
CA LEU A 77 -5.05 5.57 -3.55
C LEU A 77 -6.15 6.35 -2.83
N ILE A 78 -5.93 6.69 -1.55
CA ILE A 78 -6.89 7.45 -0.75
C ILE A 78 -7.03 8.87 -1.29
N CYS A 79 -5.93 9.56 -1.60
CA CYS A 79 -5.99 10.92 -2.15
C CYS A 79 -6.69 10.96 -3.51
N GLN A 80 -6.38 10.02 -4.42
CA GLN A 80 -7.09 9.93 -5.70
C GLN A 80 -8.59 9.70 -5.53
N LEU A 81 -8.98 8.92 -4.51
CA LEU A 81 -10.40 8.73 -4.20
C LEU A 81 -11.04 10.00 -3.66
N LEU A 82 -10.39 10.70 -2.73
CA LEU A 82 -10.91 11.96 -2.17
C LEU A 82 -11.00 13.08 -3.22
N ASP A 83 -10.03 13.18 -4.12
CA ASP A 83 -10.04 14.14 -5.22
C ASP A 83 -11.20 13.87 -6.17
N GLN A 84 -11.52 12.60 -6.45
CA GLN A 84 -12.70 12.22 -7.25
C GLN A 84 -14.04 12.62 -6.60
N PHE A 85 -14.06 12.82 -5.29
CA PHE A 85 -15.23 13.28 -4.54
C PHE A 85 -15.17 14.77 -4.16
N GLU A 86 -14.26 15.54 -4.79
CA GLU A 86 -14.06 16.99 -4.54
C GLU A 86 -13.66 17.35 -3.10
N TYR A 87 -13.05 16.41 -2.37
CA TYR A 87 -12.60 16.59 -0.98
C TYR A 87 -11.10 16.94 -0.87
N GLU A 88 -10.62 17.90 -1.66
CA GLU A 88 -9.19 18.26 -1.76
C GLU A 88 -8.54 18.66 -0.41
N ALA A 89 -9.29 19.36 0.44
CA ALA A 89 -8.81 19.76 1.77
C ALA A 89 -8.50 18.54 2.67
N PHE A 90 -9.32 17.49 2.57
CA PHE A 90 -9.10 16.25 3.31
C PHE A 90 -7.95 15.44 2.71
N ALA A 91 -7.79 15.41 1.38
CA ALA A 91 -6.65 14.77 0.73
C ALA A 91 -5.31 15.38 1.19
N THR A 92 -5.28 16.70 1.35
CA THR A 92 -4.11 17.44 1.88
C THR A 92 -3.80 17.04 3.33
N LEU A 93 -4.82 16.97 4.19
CA LEU A 93 -4.65 16.56 5.59
C LEU A 93 -4.19 15.11 5.74
N VAL A 94 -4.73 14.21 4.90
CA VAL A 94 -4.33 12.80 4.86
C VAL A 94 -2.87 12.67 4.44
N THR A 95 -2.47 13.38 3.39
CA THR A 95 -1.07 13.41 2.92
C THR A 95 -0.12 13.91 4.02
N LEU A 96 -0.48 14.99 4.70
CA LEU A 96 0.33 15.53 5.79
C LEU A 96 0.45 14.54 6.96
N SER A 97 -0.66 13.91 7.35
CA SER A 97 -0.70 12.93 8.45
C SER A 97 0.15 11.70 8.14
N ILE A 98 0.07 11.18 6.91
CA ILE A 98 0.85 10.02 6.46
C ILE A 98 2.34 10.37 6.42
N ARG A 99 2.72 11.55 5.91
CA ARG A 99 4.11 12.01 5.90
C ARG A 99 4.67 12.16 7.32
N MET A 100 3.91 12.77 8.23
CA MET A 100 4.29 12.90 9.64
C MET A 100 4.47 11.53 10.30
N THR A 101 3.57 10.58 10.03
CA THR A 101 3.65 9.21 10.55
C THR A 101 4.91 8.49 10.04
N ALA A 102 5.23 8.63 8.75
CA ALA A 102 6.45 8.07 8.17
C ALA A 102 7.72 8.66 8.81
N VAL A 103 7.77 9.98 9.02
CA VAL A 103 8.90 10.64 9.70
C VAL A 103 9.04 10.14 11.13
N LEU A 104 7.94 10.10 11.90
CA LEU A 104 7.96 9.61 13.29
C LEU A 104 8.44 8.17 13.38
N TYR A 105 7.96 7.31 12.46
CA TYR A 105 8.36 5.92 12.38
C TYR A 105 9.87 5.77 12.20
N TRP A 106 10.47 6.53 11.26
CA TRP A 106 11.90 6.49 11.02
C TRP A 106 12.73 7.07 12.17
N ILE A 107 12.27 8.15 12.81
CA ILE A 107 12.93 8.71 14.00
C ILE A 107 12.99 7.65 15.10
N ASN A 108 11.86 7.03 15.43
CA ASN A 108 11.80 6.00 16.47
C ASN A 108 12.69 4.78 16.16
N LEU A 109 12.78 4.41 14.87
CA LEU A 109 13.60 3.29 14.42
C LEU A 109 15.11 3.60 14.47
N LEU A 110 15.50 4.84 14.14
CA LEU A 110 16.90 5.26 14.00
C LEU A 110 17.49 5.84 15.29
N GLN A 111 16.69 6.43 16.18
CA GLN A 111 17.12 7.03 17.44
C GLN A 111 18.03 6.12 18.28
N PRO A 112 17.68 4.86 18.60
CA PRO A 112 18.55 4.00 19.42
C PRO A 112 19.87 3.65 18.72
N LYS A 113 19.88 3.66 17.38
CA LYS A 113 21.06 3.34 16.56
C LYS A 113 22.02 4.53 16.50
N PHE A 114 21.50 5.75 16.41
CA PHE A 114 22.28 6.96 16.55
C PHE A 114 22.90 7.09 17.94
N GLN A 115 22.16 6.78 19.00
CA GLN A 115 22.70 6.80 20.36
C GLN A 115 23.85 5.81 20.54
N LEU A 116 23.73 4.60 20.01
CA LEU A 116 24.83 3.63 19.98
C LEU A 116 26.06 4.14 19.21
N LEU A 117 25.83 4.80 18.07
CA LEU A 117 26.91 5.39 17.27
C LEU A 117 27.65 6.48 18.03
N ILE A 118 26.93 7.37 18.72
CA ILE A 118 27.50 8.43 19.56
C ILE A 118 28.33 7.82 20.69
N GLN A 119 27.79 6.82 21.40
CA GLN A 119 28.51 6.14 22.48
C GLN A 119 29.79 5.42 22.01
N LEU A 120 29.77 4.85 20.80
CA LEU A 120 30.97 4.24 20.22
C LEU A 120 32.01 5.28 19.84
N LEU A 121 31.57 6.45 19.37
CA LEU A 121 32.44 7.56 18.99
C LEU A 121 33.10 8.19 20.23
N GLU A 122 32.35 8.35 21.32
CA GLU A 122 32.86 8.79 22.62
C GLU A 122 33.86 7.80 23.24
N ARG A 123 33.75 6.50 22.95
CA ARG A 123 34.73 5.49 23.40
C ARG A 123 36.02 5.44 22.57
N LEU A 124 36.02 6.02 21.38
CA LEU A 124 37.17 6.04 20.47
C LEU A 124 38.02 7.32 20.61
N GLN A 125 37.49 8.35 21.28
CA GLN A 125 38.23 9.53 21.74
C GLN A 125 38.85 9.30 23.12
#